data_AF-A0A3M3WY39-F1
#
_entry.id   AF-A0A3M3WY39-F1
#
_cell.length_a   1.000
_cell.length_b   1.000
_cell.length_c   1.000
_cell.angle_alpha   90.00
_cell.angle_beta   90.00
_cell.angle_gamma   90.00
#
_symmetry.space_group_name_H-M   'P 1'
#
loop_
_entity.id
_entity.type
_entity.pdbx_description
1 polymer ?
#
loop_
_entity_poly.entity_id
_entity_poly.type
_entity_poly.pdbx_seq_one_letter_code
_entity_poly.pdbx_strand_id
1 'polypeptide(L)'
;TLNVDDFGEDFKLTALATITVGAQRVCGYMHTALEHLVDALELMPQASLQSLSILPAVEREQLLVTFNDNALDYPQQQTIHGMFEAQVERTPQTLAVVHGEQRLTYRELN
;
A
#
# COMPACT_ATOMS: atom_id res chain seq x y z
N THR A 1 -24.68 0.18 10.87
CA THR A 1 -25.24 1.45 11.35
C THR A 1 -24.31 2.02 12.41
N LEU A 2 -24.28 3.34 12.57
CA LEU A 2 -23.53 4.03 13.62
C LEU A 2 -24.52 4.87 14.42
N ASN A 3 -24.50 4.71 15.73
CA ASN A 3 -25.25 5.52 16.67
C ASN A 3 -24.29 6.33 17.54
N VAL A 4 -24.70 7.55 17.86
CA VAL A 4 -24.00 8.45 18.77
C VAL A 4 -24.94 8.74 19.92
N ASP A 5 -24.52 8.40 21.13
CA ASP A 5 -25.19 8.79 22.36
C ASP A 5 -24.44 9.99 22.95
N ASP A 6 -25.15 11.10 23.16
CA ASP A 6 -24.65 12.32 23.77
C ASP A 6 -25.06 12.36 25.25
N PHE A 7 -24.06 12.48 26.13
CA PHE A 7 -24.26 12.56 27.58
C PHE A 7 -24.01 13.97 28.13
N GLY A 8 -23.83 14.97 27.27
CA GLY A 8 -23.59 16.37 27.60
C GLY A 8 -22.09 16.70 27.74
N GLU A 9 -21.35 15.93 28.52
CA GLU A 9 -19.90 16.10 28.68
C GLU A 9 -19.08 15.14 27.81
N ASP A 10 -19.68 14.02 27.43
CA ASP A 10 -19.03 12.95 26.66
C ASP A 10 -19.97 12.42 25.57
N PHE A 11 -19.38 11.76 24.57
CA PHE A 11 -20.10 11.02 23.55
C PHE A 11 -19.70 9.54 23.57
N LYS A 12 -20.66 8.67 23.27
CA LYS A 12 -20.40 7.26 23.00
C LYS A 12 -20.76 6.90 21.57
N LEU A 13 -19.83 6.23 20.91
CA LEU A 13 -20.01 5.70 19.57
C LEU A 13 -20.34 4.20 19.65
N THR A 14 -21.49 3.83 19.09
CA THR A 14 -21.90 2.43 18.95
C THR A 14 -22.04 2.08 17.48
N ALA A 15 -21.16 1.22 16.97
CA ALA A 15 -21.21 0.75 15.58
C ALA A 15 -21.71 -0.69 15.49
N LEU A 16 -22.64 -0.92 14.57
CA LEU A 16 -23.00 -2.23 14.06
C LEU A 16 -22.43 -2.35 12.64
N ALA A 17 -21.46 -3.25 12.46
CA ALA A 17 -20.78 -3.45 11.18
C ALA A 17 -20.77 -4.94 10.81
N THR A 18 -20.55 -5.24 9.53
CA THR A 18 -20.29 -6.61 9.10
C THR A 18 -18.98 -7.11 9.72
N ILE A 19 -18.87 -8.42 9.93
CA ILE A 19 -17.67 -9.05 10.50
C ILE A 19 -16.42 -8.72 9.67
N THR A 20 -16.57 -8.61 8.34
CA THR A 20 -15.49 -8.29 7.41
C THR A 20 -14.92 -6.88 7.61
N VAL A 21 -15.73 -5.91 8.02
CA VAL A 21 -15.30 -4.53 8.26
C VAL A 21 -14.85 -4.36 9.71
N GLY A 22 -15.56 -4.97 10.66
CA GLY A 22 -15.29 -4.90 12.09
C GLY A 22 -15.80 -3.59 12.71
N ALA A 23 -16.69 -3.70 13.71
CA ALA A 23 -17.28 -2.54 14.38
C ALA A 23 -16.23 -1.65 15.05
N GLN A 24 -15.18 -2.25 15.63
CA GLN A 24 -14.07 -1.52 16.25
C GLN A 24 -13.33 -0.63 15.25
N ARG A 25 -13.15 -1.08 14.00
CA ARG A 25 -12.48 -0.31 12.96
C ARG A 25 -13.31 0.91 12.55
N VAL A 26 -14.62 0.72 12.40
CA VAL A 26 -15.56 1.82 12.15
C VAL A 26 -15.55 2.84 13.29
N CYS A 27 -15.59 2.40 14.55
CA CYS A 27 -15.47 3.29 15.70
C CYS A 27 -14.13 4.03 15.71
N GLY A 28 -13.03 3.35 15.39
CA GLY A 28 -11.70 3.97 15.29
C GLY A 28 -11.64 5.08 14.24
N TYR A 29 -12.22 4.86 13.06
CA TYR A 29 -12.30 5.89 12.01
C TYR A 29 -13.09 7.11 12.46
N MET A 30 -14.25 6.88 13.08
CA MET A 30 -15.09 7.96 13.56
C MET A 30 -14.42 8.75 14.69
N HIS A 31 -13.70 8.08 15.59
CA HIS A 31 -12.92 8.73 16.62
C HIS A 31 -11.84 9.66 16.03
N THR A 32 -11.00 9.12 15.13
CA THR A 32 -9.94 9.90 14.47
C THR A 32 -10.51 11.06 13.64
N ALA A 33 -11.65 10.87 12.98
CA ALA A 33 -12.31 11.93 12.23
C ALA A 33 -12.80 13.07 13.15
N LEU A 34 -13.38 12.74 14.30
CA LEU A 34 -13.87 13.73 15.27
C LEU A 34 -12.71 14.48 15.93
N GLU A 35 -11.65 13.77 16.33
CA GLU A 35 -10.44 14.40 16.89
C GLU A 35 -9.86 15.43 15.92
N HIS A 36 -9.57 15.04 14.67
CA HIS A 36 -9.03 15.97 13.70
C HIS A 36 -10.00 17.08 13.29
N LEU A 37 -11.30 16.87 13.41
CA LEU A 37 -12.30 17.91 13.19
C LEU A 37 -12.25 18.96 14.29
N VAL A 38 -12.15 18.56 15.55
CA VAL A 38 -12.00 19.47 16.69
C VAL A 38 -10.71 20.28 16.54
N ASP A 39 -9.59 19.60 16.28
CA ASP A 39 -8.29 20.26 16.05
C ASP A 39 -8.36 21.28 14.91
N ALA A 40 -9.01 20.92 13.80
CA ALA A 40 -9.16 21.81 12.65
C ALA A 40 -10.05 23.01 12.97
N LEU A 41 -11.14 22.85 13.71
CA LEU A 41 -12.00 23.96 14.11
C LEU A 41 -11.27 24.96 15.01
N GLU A 42 -10.37 24.47 15.88
CA GLU A 42 -9.58 25.31 16.78
C GLU A 42 -8.43 26.04 16.05
N LEU A 43 -7.68 25.33 15.21
CA LEU A 43 -6.43 25.83 14.63
C LEU A 43 -6.62 26.44 13.23
N MET A 44 -7.47 25.83 12.40
CA MET A 44 -7.61 26.14 10.98
C MET A 44 -9.06 25.95 10.49
N PRO A 45 -10.04 26.73 11.00
CA PRO A 45 -11.46 26.48 10.74
C PRO A 45 -11.88 26.64 9.27
N GLN A 46 -11.02 27.27 8.46
CA GLN A 46 -11.20 27.43 7.01
C GLN A 46 -10.57 26.29 6.19
N ALA A 47 -9.93 25.31 6.86
CA ALA A 47 -9.37 24.15 6.19
C ALA A 47 -10.46 23.33 5.51
N SER A 48 -10.15 22.76 4.34
CA SER A 48 -11.07 21.88 3.64
C SER A 48 -11.32 20.62 4.46
N LEU A 49 -12.58 20.25 4.65
CA LEU A 49 -12.96 19.00 5.32
C LEU A 49 -12.27 17.76 4.71
N GLN A 50 -12.00 17.78 3.41
CA GLN A 50 -11.34 16.68 2.69
C GLN A 50 -9.87 16.49 3.08
N SER A 51 -9.26 17.49 3.72
CA SER A 51 -7.86 17.40 4.17
C SER A 51 -7.71 16.67 5.51
N LEU A 52 -8.81 16.45 6.24
CA LEU A 52 -8.79 15.77 7.53
C LEU A 52 -8.67 14.26 7.33
N SER A 53 -7.63 13.67 7.93
CA SER A 53 -7.44 12.22 7.91
C SER A 53 -8.48 11.55 8.81
N ILE A 54 -9.12 10.49 8.34
CA ILE A 54 -9.98 9.63 9.17
C ILE A 54 -9.27 8.34 9.59
N LEU A 55 -8.06 8.11 9.08
CA LEU A 55 -7.31 6.87 9.28
C LEU A 55 -6.56 6.91 10.62
N PRO A 56 -6.79 5.92 11.52
CA PRO A 56 -5.99 5.74 12.73
C PRO A 56 -4.52 5.55 12.38
N ALA A 57 -3.62 6.05 13.24
CA ALA A 57 -2.18 6.07 12.99
C ALA A 57 -1.60 4.69 12.63
N VAL A 58 -2.01 3.64 13.35
CA VAL A 58 -1.55 2.26 13.12
C VAL A 58 -1.94 1.77 11.73
N GLU A 59 -3.15 2.07 11.27
CA GLU A 59 -3.60 1.65 9.95
C GLU A 59 -2.94 2.48 8.84
N ARG A 60 -2.73 3.77 9.08
CA ARG A 60 -1.95 4.62 8.16
C ARG A 60 -0.52 4.09 7.99
N GLU A 61 0.12 3.69 9.08
CA GLU A 61 1.45 3.06 9.05
C GLU A 61 1.42 1.76 8.24
N GLN A 62 0.43 0.91 8.47
CA GLN A 62 0.29 -0.33 7.71
C GLN A 62 0.19 -0.09 6.20
N LEU A 63 -0.63 0.89 5.78
CA LEU A 63 -0.85 1.20 4.37
C LEU A 63 0.36 1.86 3.70
N LEU A 64 1.07 2.73 4.43
CA LEU A 64 2.15 3.52 3.85
C LEU A 64 3.51 2.86 3.98
N VAL A 65 3.72 2.06 5.03
CA VAL A 65 5.01 1.45 5.35
C VAL A 65 4.92 -0.05 5.18
N THR A 66 4.12 -0.75 6.00
CA THR A 66 4.14 -2.21 6.04
C THR A 66 3.79 -2.86 4.70
N PHE A 67 2.77 -2.36 4.00
CA PHE A 67 2.40 -2.89 2.68
C PHE A 67 3.35 -2.49 1.55
N ASN A 68 4.13 -1.42 1.74
CA ASN A 68 5.09 -0.92 0.76
C ASN A 68 6.53 -1.35 1.08
N ASP A 69 6.74 -2.24 2.05
CA ASP A 69 8.04 -2.81 2.38
C ASP A 69 8.46 -3.86 1.34
N ASN A 70 8.71 -3.39 0.12
CA ASN A 70 9.12 -4.19 -1.04
C ASN A 70 10.53 -3.84 -1.53
N ALA A 71 11.29 -3.12 -0.71
CA ALA A 71 12.67 -2.77 -1.00
C ALA A 71 13.51 -4.05 -1.06
N LEU A 72 13.93 -4.40 -2.27
CA LEU A 72 14.85 -5.49 -2.54
C LEU A 72 16.11 -4.93 -3.17
N ASP A 73 17.25 -5.47 -2.76
CA ASP A 73 18.52 -5.16 -3.40
C ASP A 73 18.50 -5.67 -4.84
N TYR A 74 18.28 -4.74 -5.76
CA TYR A 74 18.34 -4.98 -7.19
C TYR A 74 19.67 -4.45 -7.74
N PRO A 75 20.42 -5.22 -8.55
CA PRO A 75 21.67 -4.76 -9.15
C PRO A 75 21.41 -3.70 -10.23
N GLN A 76 21.24 -2.45 -9.81
CA GLN A 76 20.92 -1.30 -10.68
C GLN A 76 22.02 -0.97 -11.69
N GLN A 77 23.25 -1.42 -11.43
CA GLN A 77 24.40 -1.20 -12.32
C GLN A 77 24.47 -2.19 -13.49
N GLN A 78 23.73 -3.31 -13.44
CA GLN A 78 23.66 -4.23 -14.57
C GLN A 78 22.50 -3.85 -15.49
N THR A 79 22.83 -3.64 -16.76
CA THR A 79 21.82 -3.53 -17.81
C THR A 79 21.26 -4.92 -18.11
N ILE A 80 20.01 -4.98 -18.58
CA ILE A 80 19.42 -6.23 -19.07
C ILE A 80 20.29 -6.86 -20.17
N HIS A 81 20.91 -6.05 -21.03
CA HIS A 81 21.85 -6.51 -22.04
C HIS A 81 23.09 -7.18 -21.43
N GLY A 82 23.69 -6.57 -20.40
CA GLY A 82 24.85 -7.14 -19.71
C GLY A 82 24.52 -8.43 -18.96
N MET A 83 23.32 -8.54 -18.38
CA MET A 83 22.84 -9.80 -17.80
C MET A 83 22.66 -10.88 -18.87
N PHE A 84 22.18 -10.49 -20.06
CA PHE A 84 22.01 -11.39 -21.19
C PHE A 84 23.37 -11.90 -21.71
N GLU A 85 24.36 -11.02 -21.90
CA GLU A 85 25.72 -11.39 -22.29
C GLU A 85 26.36 -12.36 -21.29
N ALA A 86 26.26 -12.07 -19.98
CA ALA A 86 26.77 -12.95 -18.94
C ALA A 86 26.10 -14.34 -18.96
N GLN A 87 24.81 -14.41 -19.32
CA GLN A 87 24.11 -15.68 -19.50
C GLN A 87 24.59 -16.44 -20.76
N VAL A 88 24.91 -15.71 -21.84
CA VAL A 88 25.49 -16.29 -23.07
C VAL A 88 26.84 -16.93 -22.77
N GLU A 89 27.69 -16.26 -21.99
CA GLU A 89 28.99 -16.82 -21.57
C GLU A 89 28.84 -18.06 -20.68
N ARG A 90 27.91 -18.03 -19.72
CA ARG A 90 27.68 -19.14 -18.78
C ARG A 90 27.11 -20.39 -19.44
N THR A 91 26.15 -20.22 -20.36
CA THR A 91 25.42 -21.35 -20.95
C THR A 91 25.16 -21.13 -22.46
N PRO A 92 26.21 -21.07 -23.29
CA PRO A 92 26.10 -20.66 -24.69
C PRO A 92 25.23 -21.59 -25.54
N GLN A 93 25.22 -22.88 -25.22
CA GLN A 93 24.49 -23.92 -25.96
C GLN A 93 23.06 -24.13 -25.45
N THR A 94 22.66 -23.43 -24.39
CA THR A 94 21.29 -23.54 -23.86
C THR A 94 20.33 -22.77 -24.76
N LEU A 95 19.14 -23.33 -24.92
CA LEU A 95 18.05 -22.75 -25.68
C LEU A 95 17.62 -21.41 -25.03
N ALA A 96 17.66 -20.31 -25.80
CA ALA A 96 17.25 -18.99 -25.34
C ALA A 96 15.84 -18.63 -25.83
N VAL A 97 15.51 -18.99 -27.08
CA VAL A 97 14.22 -18.65 -27.71
C VAL A 97 13.69 -19.83 -28.52
N VAL A 98 12.38 -20.05 -28.44
CA VAL A 98 11.65 -21.03 -29.26
C VAL A 98 10.48 -20.34 -29.95
N HIS A 99 10.38 -20.52 -31.26
CA HIS A 99 9.25 -20.02 -32.05
C HIS A 99 8.85 -21.08 -33.08
N GLY A 100 7.78 -21.83 -32.79
CA GLY A 100 7.40 -22.99 -33.59
C GLY A 100 8.49 -24.07 -33.57
N GLU A 101 8.96 -24.48 -34.74
CA GLU A 101 10.08 -25.43 -34.87
C GLU A 101 11.45 -24.74 -34.76
N GLN A 102 11.50 -23.41 -34.84
CA GLN A 102 12.76 -22.66 -34.73
C GLN A 102 13.20 -22.59 -33.28
N ARG A 103 14.49 -22.85 -33.08
CA ARG A 103 15.15 -22.96 -31.79
C ARG A 103 16.48 -22.24 -31.88
N LEU A 104 16.67 -21.20 -31.06
CA LEU A 104 17.91 -20.44 -30.99
C LEU A 104 18.53 -20.59 -29.61
N THR A 105 19.82 -20.92 -29.59
CA THR A 105 20.64 -20.94 -28.39
C THR A 105 21.07 -19.53 -27.99
N TYR A 106 21.50 -19.33 -26.74
CA TYR A 106 22.02 -18.04 -26.29
C TYR A 106 23.15 -17.52 -27.20
N ARG A 107 24.05 -18.39 -27.65
CA ARG A 107 25.13 -18.03 -28.59
C ARG A 107 24.64 -17.59 -29.97
N GLU A 108 23.49 -18.09 -30.42
CA GLU A 108 22.93 -17.73 -31.74
C GLU A 108 22.10 -16.43 -31.69
N LEU A 109 21.73 -15.98 -30.49
CA LEU A 109 20.91 -14.79 -30.29
C LEU A 109 21.70 -13.52 -29.93
N ASN A 110 22.96 -13.69 -29.48
CA ASN A 110 23.92 -12.62 -29.22
C ASN A 110 24.67 -12.29 -30.52
#